data_AF-A0A7D7ATL0-F1
#
_entry.id   AF-A0A7D7ATL0-F1
#
_cell.length_a   1.000
_cell.length_b   1.000
_cell.length_c   1.000
_cell.angle_alpha   90.00
_cell.angle_beta   90.00
_cell.angle_gamma   90.00
#
_symmetry.space_group_name_H-M   'P 1'
#
loop_
_entity.id
_entity.type
_entity.pdbx_description
1 polymer ?
#
loop_
_entity_poly.entity_id
_entity_poly.type
_entity_poly.pdbx_seq_one_letter_code
_entity_poly.pdbx_strand_id
1 'polypeptide(L)'
;MFSVLMNLTSLLILMFIMSTIILLTKNNHLLMALLTLEAITLILMMTASSVSMQTNMMNMLLSILILTLGACEASMGLSLLVNMTRKTGSDMIKNLSMNSC
;
A
#
# COMPACT_ATOMS: atom_id res chain seq x y z
N MET A 1 3.75 -29.35 2.81
CA MET A 1 4.28 -28.11 2.19
C MET A 1 3.21 -27.41 1.35
N PHE A 2 2.62 -28.08 0.36
CA PHE A 2 1.58 -27.48 -0.51
C PHE A 2 0.32 -27.00 0.25
N SER A 3 -0.18 -27.77 1.23
CA SER A 3 -1.32 -27.37 2.07
C SER A 3 -1.03 -26.14 2.93
N VAL A 4 0.19 -26.01 3.45
CA VAL A 4 0.61 -24.85 4.25
C VAL A 4 0.72 -23.61 3.36
N LEU A 5 1.26 -23.76 2.14
CA LEU A 5 1.34 -22.68 1.17
C LEU A 5 -0.07 -22.18 0.79
N MET A 6 -1.03 -23.09 0.56
CA MET A 6 -2.43 -22.74 0.25
C MET A 6 -3.14 -22.00 1.39
N ASN A 7 -2.83 -22.34 2.65
CA ASN A 7 -3.37 -21.64 3.81
C ASN A 7 -2.74 -20.24 3.98
N LEU A 8 -1.46 -20.08 3.67
CA LEU A 8 -0.78 -18.79 3.71
C LEU A 8 -1.30 -17.85 2.62
N THR A 9 -1.50 -18.34 1.40
CA THR A 9 -2.03 -17.52 0.30
C THR A 9 -3.46 -17.08 0.57
N SER A 10 -4.32 -17.95 1.12
CA SER A 10 -5.70 -17.57 1.48
C SER A 10 -5.74 -16.51 2.60
N LEU A 11 -4.86 -16.61 3.60
CA LEU A 11 -4.72 -15.59 4.64
C LEU A 11 -4.25 -14.25 4.07
N LEU A 12 -3.27 -14.26 3.17
CA LEU A 12 -2.76 -13.04 2.53
C LEU A 12 -3.84 -12.34 1.69
N ILE A 13 -4.68 -13.10 0.98
CA ILE A 13 -5.81 -12.55 0.22
C ILE A 13 -6.83 -11.89 1.16
N LEU A 14 -7.13 -12.51 2.30
CA LEU A 14 -8.01 -11.92 3.31
C LEU A 14 -7.42 -10.60 3.84
N MET A 15 -6.12 -10.59 4.18
CA MET A 15 -5.42 -9.39 4.64
C MET A 15 -5.45 -8.28 3.59
N PHE A 16 -5.28 -8.61 2.31
CA PHE A 16 -5.38 -7.66 1.22
C PHE A 16 -6.78 -7.01 1.17
N ILE A 17 -7.85 -7.82 1.20
CA ILE A 17 -9.23 -7.31 1.18
C ILE A 17 -9.50 -6.42 2.40
N MET A 18 -9.06 -6.83 3.60
CA MET A 18 -9.23 -6.01 4.79
C MET A 18 -8.48 -4.69 4.68
N SER A 19 -7.24 -4.70 4.18
CA SER A 19 -6.44 -3.49 3.99
C SER A 19 -7.06 -2.51 2.98
N THR A 20 -7.66 -3.01 1.89
CA THR A 20 -8.36 -2.15 0.92
C THR A 20 -9.66 -1.57 1.49
N ILE A 21 -10.41 -2.33 2.29
CA ILE A 21 -11.57 -1.81 3.02
C ILE A 21 -11.15 -0.72 4.02
N ILE A 22 -10.04 -0.91 4.74
CA ILE A 22 -9.50 0.08 5.67
C ILE A 22 -9.11 1.36 4.91
N LEU A 23 -8.44 1.24 3.77
CA LEU A 23 -8.10 2.38 2.92
C LEU A 23 -9.35 3.15 2.48
N LEU A 24 -10.39 2.45 2.02
CA LEU A 24 -11.64 3.07 1.57
C LEU A 24 -12.43 3.74 2.70
N THR A 25 -12.27 3.32 3.95
CA THR A 25 -13.01 3.86 5.11
C THR A 25 -12.25 4.97 5.84
N LYS A 26 -10.92 4.95 5.83
CA LYS A 26 -10.05 5.92 6.53
C LYS A 26 -9.65 7.10 5.63
N ASN A 27 -10.64 7.83 5.08
CA ASN A 27 -10.41 8.98 4.20
C ASN A 27 -10.15 10.33 4.91
N ASN A 28 -10.03 10.37 6.24
CA ASN A 28 -9.93 11.65 6.94
C ASN A 28 -8.52 12.22 7.00
N HIS A 29 -7.48 11.38 7.10
CA HIS A 29 -6.08 11.83 7.23
C HIS A 29 -5.23 11.18 6.14
N LEU A 30 -4.54 11.99 5.36
CA LEU A 30 -3.74 11.53 4.23
C LEU A 30 -2.57 10.64 4.68
N LEU A 31 -1.98 10.89 5.86
CA LEU A 31 -0.94 10.05 6.44
C LEU A 31 -1.43 8.60 6.71
N MET A 32 -2.65 8.45 7.23
CA MET A 32 -3.24 7.13 7.49
C MET A 32 -3.51 6.37 6.19
N ALA A 33 -3.88 7.09 5.12
CA ALA A 33 -4.04 6.49 3.79
C ALA A 33 -2.71 6.05 3.17
N LEU A 34 -1.62 6.80 3.37
CA LEU A 34 -0.29 6.38 2.92
C LEU A 34 0.19 5.12 3.65
N LEU A 35 -0.02 5.04 4.97
CA LEU A 35 0.39 3.87 5.75
C LEU A 35 -0.37 2.60 5.32
N THR A 36 -1.67 2.72 5.03
CA THR A 36 -2.45 1.58 4.54
C THR A 36 -2.06 1.20 3.12
N LEU A 37 -1.65 2.15 2.27
CA LEU A 37 -1.07 1.88 0.96
C LEU A 37 0.25 1.10 1.06
N GLU A 38 1.14 1.50 1.97
CA GLU A 38 2.40 0.78 2.22
C GLU A 38 2.13 -0.66 2.68
N ALA A 39 1.17 -0.86 3.59
CA ALA A 39 0.72 -2.19 4.00
C ALA A 39 0.19 -3.03 2.83
N ILE A 40 -0.55 -2.43 1.90
CA ILE A 40 -1.03 -3.09 0.67
C ILE A 40 0.16 -3.53 -0.21
N THR A 41 1.16 -2.66 -0.41
CA THR A 41 2.36 -3.02 -1.20
C THR A 41 3.15 -4.17 -0.58
N LEU A 42 3.25 -4.22 0.76
CA LEU A 42 3.89 -5.32 1.48
C LEU A 42 3.11 -6.63 1.35
N ILE A 43 1.78 -6.60 1.40
CA ILE A 43 0.95 -7.80 1.21
C ILE A 43 1.12 -8.35 -0.22
N LEU A 44 1.14 -7.46 -1.23
CA LEU A 44 1.43 -7.81 -2.63
C LEU A 44 2.82 -8.44 -2.81
N MET A 45 3.81 -7.94 -2.07
CA MET A 45 5.15 -8.51 -2.07
C MET A 45 5.20 -9.92 -1.48
N MET A 46 4.47 -10.14 -0.38
CA MET A 46 4.38 -11.44 0.27
C MET A 46 3.60 -12.47 -0.59
N THR A 47 2.56 -12.05 -1.30
CA THR A 47 1.84 -12.94 -2.23
C THR A 47 2.74 -13.31 -3.40
N ALA A 48 3.42 -12.35 -4.03
CA ALA A 48 4.36 -12.60 -5.13
C ALA A 48 5.50 -13.53 -4.69
N SER A 49 6.07 -13.33 -3.50
CA SER A 49 7.13 -14.18 -2.97
C SER A 49 6.64 -15.62 -2.67
N SER A 50 5.43 -15.77 -2.14
CA SER A 50 4.83 -17.08 -1.87
C SER A 50 4.61 -17.93 -3.13
N VAL A 51 4.21 -17.28 -4.23
CA VAL A 51 4.05 -17.94 -5.55
C VAL A 51 5.41 -18.28 -6.16
N SER A 52 6.44 -17.49 -5.88
CA SER A 52 7.81 -17.66 -6.41
C SER A 52 8.64 -18.76 -5.74
N MET A 53 8.15 -19.38 -4.65
CA MET A 53 8.84 -20.47 -3.94
C MET A 53 9.23 -21.65 -4.85
N GLN A 54 8.59 -21.78 -6.02
CA GLN A 54 9.06 -22.63 -7.12
C GLN A 54 9.98 -21.84 -8.08
N THR A 55 11.26 -21.77 -7.69
CA THR A 55 12.47 -21.66 -8.55
C THR A 55 12.42 -20.70 -9.75
N ASN A 56 11.82 -19.50 -9.63
CA ASN A 56 11.85 -18.51 -10.71
C ASN A 56 12.49 -17.20 -10.26
N MET A 57 13.76 -16.99 -10.64
CA MET A 57 14.52 -15.76 -10.37
C MET A 57 13.83 -14.49 -10.89
N MET A 58 13.09 -14.60 -12.00
CA MET A 58 12.32 -13.49 -12.56
C MET A 58 11.20 -13.02 -11.63
N ASN A 59 10.57 -13.92 -10.88
CA ASN A 59 9.52 -13.56 -9.93
C ASN A 59 10.10 -12.82 -8.71
N MET A 60 11.33 -13.14 -8.31
CA MET A 60 12.04 -12.43 -7.24
C MET A 60 12.49 -11.03 -7.68
N LEU A 61 12.90 -10.87 -8.94
CA LEU A 61 13.17 -9.53 -9.52
C LEU A 61 11.89 -8.69 -9.58
N LEU A 62 10.77 -9.29 -10.00
CA LEU A 62 9.48 -8.62 -10.05
C LEU A 62 9.03 -8.14 -8.67
N SER A 63 9.23 -8.95 -7.62
CA SER A 63 8.91 -8.52 -6.26
C SER A 63 9.77 -7.32 -5.87
N ILE A 64 11.11 -7.38 -5.99
CA ILE A 64 11.96 -6.24 -5.65
C ILE A 64 11.54 -4.96 -6.40
N LEU A 65 11.17 -5.09 -7.68
CA LEU A 65 10.66 -3.99 -8.49
C LEU A 65 9.37 -3.39 -7.90
N ILE A 66 8.38 -4.21 -7.53
CA ILE A 66 7.14 -3.75 -6.88
C ILE A 66 7.45 -2.97 -5.60
N LEU A 67 8.41 -3.44 -4.80
CA LEU A 67 8.81 -2.77 -3.55
C LEU A 67 9.43 -1.38 -3.82
N THR A 68 10.29 -1.29 -4.84
CA THR A 68 10.90 0.00 -5.21
C THR A 68 9.88 1.01 -5.75
N LEU A 69 8.92 0.55 -6.57
CA LEU A 69 7.84 1.40 -7.06
C LEU A 69 6.94 1.86 -5.89
N GLY A 70 6.63 0.98 -4.95
CA GLY A 70 5.88 1.33 -3.73
C GLY A 70 6.60 2.39 -2.88
N ALA A 71 7.91 2.29 -2.72
CA ALA A 71 8.70 3.30 -2.01
C ALA A 71 8.71 4.66 -2.74
N CYS A 72 8.77 4.65 -4.08
CA CYS A 72 8.65 5.86 -4.89
C CYS A 72 7.27 6.53 -4.72
N GLU A 73 6.18 5.76 -4.80
CA GLU A 73 4.82 6.30 -4.58
C GLU A 73 4.66 6.85 -3.16
N ALA A 74 5.18 6.15 -2.15
CA ALA A 74 5.17 6.65 -0.78
C ALA A 74 5.92 7.99 -0.65
N SER A 75 7.11 8.10 -1.24
CA SER A 75 7.89 9.35 -1.23
C SER A 75 7.16 10.52 -1.91
N MET A 76 6.48 10.25 -3.04
CA MET A 76 5.65 11.24 -3.73
C MET A 76 4.45 11.65 -2.85
N GLY A 77 3.76 10.69 -2.23
CA GLY A 77 2.63 10.99 -1.33
C GLY A 77 3.03 11.75 -0.07
N LEU A 78 4.19 11.46 0.52
CA LEU A 78 4.77 12.23 1.63
C LEU A 78 5.11 13.66 1.22
N SER A 79 5.69 13.86 0.03
CA SER A 79 5.97 15.21 -0.48
C SER A 79 4.70 16.05 -0.65
N LEU A 80 3.60 15.40 -1.06
CA LEU A 80 2.29 16.03 -1.20
C LEU A 80 1.69 16.35 0.16
N LEU A 81 1.84 15.47 1.16
CA LEU A 81 1.43 15.73 2.54
C LEU A 81 2.15 16.96 3.12
N VAL A 82 3.46 17.09 2.91
CA VAL A 82 4.22 18.27 3.35
C VAL A 82 3.73 19.55 2.66
N ASN A 83 3.37 19.49 1.38
CA ASN A 83 2.81 20.65 0.69
C ASN A 83 1.42 21.03 1.24
N MET A 84 0.57 20.05 1.57
CA MET A 84 -0.76 20.29 2.14
C MET A 84 -0.66 20.90 3.54
N THR A 85 0.16 20.34 4.42
CA THR A 85 0.39 20.88 5.77
C THR A 85 0.88 22.32 5.75
N ARG A 86 1.75 22.70 4.79
CA ARG A 86 2.20 24.09 4.64
C ARG A 86 1.12 25.05 4.15
N LYS A 87 0.12 24.57 3.41
CA LYS A 87 -0.98 25.41 2.86
C LYS A 87 -2.19 25.52 3.78
N THR A 88 -2.66 24.41 4.32
CA THR A 88 -3.92 24.33 5.09
C THR A 88 -3.69 24.14 6.59
N GLY A 89 -2.45 23.90 7.02
CA GLY A 89 -2.11 23.59 8.42
C GLY A 89 -2.63 22.24 8.91
N SER A 90 -3.23 21.41 8.05
CA SER A 90 -3.83 20.12 8.44
C SER A 90 -3.66 19.02 7.38
N ASP A 91 -3.51 17.78 7.84
CA ASP A 91 -3.42 16.58 7.01
C ASP A 91 -4.78 16.06 6.51
N MET A 92 -5.84 16.86 6.69
CA MET A 92 -7.21 16.43 6.40
C MET A 92 -7.52 16.54 4.91
N ILE A 93 -7.90 15.41 4.30
CA ILE A 93 -8.28 15.36 2.87
C ILE A 93 -9.50 16.26 2.61
N LYS A 94 -10.38 16.46 3.58
CA LYS A 94 -11.56 17.34 3.47
C LYS A 94 -11.20 18.81 3.19
N ASN A 95 -10.01 19.27 3.55
CA ASN A 95 -9.59 20.65 3.27
C ASN A 95 -9.21 20.87 1.78
N LEU A 96 -9.03 19.81 0.99
CA LEU A 96 -8.77 19.91 -0.45
C LEU A 96 -9.99 20.40 -1.25
N SER A 97 -11.21 20.23 -0.74
CA SER A 97 -12.43 20.69 -1.42
C SER A 97 -12.68 22.20 -1.27
N MET A 98 -11.81 22.96 -0.59
CA MET A 98 -11.86 24.42 -0.51
C MET A 98 -11.29 25.13 -1.76
N ASN A 99 -11.26 24.46 -2.91
CA ASN A 99 -11.03 25.10 -4.22
C ASN A 99 -12.34 25.57 -4.89
N SER A 100 -13.47 25.56 -4.19
CA SER A 100 -14.72 26.19 -4.66
C SER A 100 -14.70 27.70 -4.42
N CYS A 101 -13.81 28.38 -5.13
CA CYS A 101 -13.91 29.79 -5.53
C CYS A 101 -13.22 29.91 -6.89
#